data_AF-K1RMY7-F1
#
_entry.id   AF-K1RMY7-F1
#
_cell.length_a   1.000
_cell.length_b   1.000
_cell.length_c   1.000
_cell.angle_alpha   90.00
_cell.angle_beta   90.00
_cell.angle_gamma   90.00
#
_symmetry.space_group_name_H-M   'P 1'
#
loop_
_entity.id
_entity.type
_entity.pdbx_description
1 polymer ?
#
loop_
_entity_poly.entity_id
_entity_poly.type
_entity_poly.pdbx_seq_one_letter_code
_entity_poly.pdbx_strand_id
1 'polypeptide(L)' 'LKHQETPGLGAKMDEWFRTEKNNQNIIGKSPVRNKLQVKQDSGDIDAITAATITSRAFLAAIQTAYTAYAESMKGDNHE' A
#
# COMPACT_ATOMS: atom_id res chain seq x y z
N LEU A 1 4.53 -12.76 -4.49
CA LEU A 1 4.95 -11.90 -3.36
C LEU A 1 5.70 -12.79 -2.37
N LYS A 2 7.02 -12.63 -2.19
CA LYS A 2 7.80 -13.38 -1.19
C LYS A 2 8.08 -12.46 -0.01
N HIS A 3 7.77 -12.91 1.21
CA HIS A 3 7.90 -12.12 2.42
C HIS A 3 8.29 -13.02 3.59
N GLN A 4 9.37 -12.67 4.31
CA GLN A 4 9.91 -13.45 5.45
C GLN A 4 9.45 -12.84 6.79
N GLU A 5 8.16 -12.58 6.94
CA GLU A 5 7.67 -12.04 8.20
C GLU A 5 7.20 -13.08 9.19
N THR A 6 7.13 -12.63 10.45
CA THR A 6 6.65 -13.42 11.57
C THR A 6 5.27 -14.00 11.23
N PRO A 7 5.12 -15.34 11.26
CA PRO A 7 3.84 -15.99 10.99
C PRO A 7 2.72 -15.41 11.86
N GLY A 8 1.58 -15.07 11.25
CA GLY A 8 0.38 -14.61 11.96
C GLY A 8 0.25 -13.11 12.18
N LEU A 9 1.29 -12.31 11.92
CA LEU A 9 1.23 -10.85 11.97
C LEU A 9 1.23 -10.23 10.56
N GLY A 10 2.36 -9.78 10.04
CA GLY A 10 2.33 -9.05 8.77
C GLY A 10 2.24 -9.92 7.52
N ALA A 11 2.32 -11.25 7.64
CA ALA A 11 1.81 -12.18 6.62
C ALA A 11 0.31 -11.95 6.30
N LYS A 12 -0.45 -11.31 7.20
CA LYS A 12 -1.85 -10.93 6.97
C LYS A 12 -2.04 -9.78 5.99
N MET A 13 -0.96 -9.14 5.51
CA MET A 13 -1.06 -8.03 4.55
C MET A 13 -1.85 -8.39 3.30
N ASP A 14 -1.78 -9.64 2.86
CA ASP A 14 -2.52 -10.11 1.69
C ASP A 14 -4.04 -10.07 1.89
N GLU A 15 -4.54 -10.22 3.11
CA GLU A 15 -5.98 -10.14 3.39
C GLU A 15 -6.37 -8.76 3.90
N TRP A 16 -5.53 -8.19 4.78
CA TRP A 16 -5.79 -6.94 5.48
C TRP A 16 -6.07 -5.78 4.51
N PHE A 17 -5.17 -5.55 3.55
CA PHE A 17 -5.30 -4.41 2.63
C PHE A 17 -6.37 -4.58 1.54
N ARG A 18 -7.11 -5.69 1.57
CA ARG A 18 -8.26 -5.97 0.70
C ARG A 18 -9.58 -6.11 1.49
N THR A 19 -9.52 -5.96 2.81
CA THR A 19 -10.68 -6.12 3.69
C THR A 19 -11.55 -4.86 3.65
N GLU A 20 -12.83 -5.02 3.31
CA GLU A 20 -13.85 -3.96 3.33
C GLU A 20 -14.29 -3.60 4.76
N LYS A 21 -13.33 -3.20 5.60
CA LYS A 21 -13.54 -2.80 6.99
C LYS A 21 -12.68 -1.59 7.31
N ASN A 22 -13.31 -0.57 7.91
CA ASN A 22 -12.65 0.68 8.26
C ASN A 22 -11.86 1.25 7.06
N ASN A 23 -10.61 1.67 7.27
CA ASN A 23 -9.75 2.18 6.21
C ASN A 23 -8.65 1.18 5.83
N GLN A 24 -8.95 -0.11 5.81
CA GLN A 24 -7.97 -1.15 5.51
C GLN A 24 -7.81 -1.36 4.01
N ASN A 25 -8.92 -1.36 3.27
CA ASN A 25 -8.90 -1.62 1.83
C ASN A 25 -8.18 -0.50 1.04
N ILE A 26 -7.25 -0.90 0.18
CA ILE A 26 -6.56 -0.01 -0.75
C ILE A 26 -7.01 -0.17 -2.21
N ILE A 27 -7.82 -1.18 -2.53
CA ILE A 27 -8.34 -1.40 -3.88
C ILE A 27 -9.25 -0.23 -4.26
N GLY A 28 -9.08 0.28 -5.49
CA GLY A 28 -9.86 1.42 -6.00
C GLY A 28 -9.41 2.79 -5.46
N LYS A 29 -8.49 2.84 -4.48
CA LYS A 29 -7.85 4.09 -4.07
C LYS A 29 -6.81 4.51 -5.10
N SER A 30 -6.74 5.80 -5.38
CA SER A 30 -5.76 6.37 -6.29
C SER A 30 -4.65 7.03 -5.47
N PRO A 31 -3.37 6.71 -5.71
CA PRO A 31 -2.25 7.37 -5.03
C PRO A 31 -2.15 8.88 -5.31
N VAL A 32 -2.88 9.37 -6.32
CA VAL A 32 -2.99 10.81 -6.64
C VAL A 32 -4.00 11.51 -5.75
N ARG A 33 -5.06 10.80 -5.32
CA ARG A 33 -6.18 11.37 -4.53
C ARG A 33 -6.16 10.94 -3.07
N ASN A 34 -5.49 9.84 -2.76
CA ASN A 34 -5.44 9.22 -1.45
C ASN A 34 -3.99 9.11 -0.99
N LYS A 35 -3.74 9.42 0.29
CA LYS A 35 -2.45 9.18 0.92
C LYS A 35 -2.37 7.71 1.30
N LEU A 36 -1.77 6.90 0.42
CA LEU A 36 -1.48 5.49 0.67
C LEU A 36 -0.33 5.34 1.68
N GLN A 37 -0.58 5.80 2.90
CA GLN A 37 0.30 5.75 4.05
C GLN A 37 -0.54 5.36 5.26
N VAL A 38 0.11 4.85 6.30
CA VAL A 38 -0.59 4.49 7.53
C VAL A 38 -1.08 5.75 8.26
N LYS A 39 -2.23 5.68 8.95
CA LYS A 39 -2.78 6.80 9.73
C LYS A 39 -1.81 7.37 10.76
N GLN A 40 -0.97 6.51 11.35
CA GLN A 40 0.06 6.92 12.29
C GLN A 40 1.07 7.91 11.67
N ASP A 41 1.20 7.90 10.34
CA ASP A 41 2.09 8.77 9.58
C ASP A 41 1.30 9.82 8.78
N SER A 42 0.12 10.21 9.27
CA SER A 42 -0.78 11.18 8.61
C SER A 42 -1.34 10.74 7.25
N GLY A 43 -1.39 9.43 7.00
CA GLY A 43 -2.02 8.82 5.84
C GLY A 43 -3.48 8.42 6.06
N ASP A 44 -4.06 7.75 5.06
CA ASP A 44 -5.47 7.37 5.08
C ASP A 44 -5.74 5.94 5.57
N ILE A 45 -4.71 5.08 5.61
CA ILE A 45 -4.85 3.62 5.72
C ILE A 45 -4.61 3.12 7.14
N ASP A 46 -5.43 2.18 7.61
CA ASP A 46 -5.22 1.53 8.91
C ASP A 46 -4.08 0.49 8.83
N ALA A 47 -3.07 0.65 9.69
CA ALA A 47 -1.98 -0.32 9.83
C ALA A 47 -2.46 -1.65 10.43
N ILE A 48 -1.79 -2.75 10.07
CA ILE A 48 -1.94 -4.04 10.73
C ILE A 48 -1.45 -3.90 12.17
N THR A 49 -2.29 -4.27 13.14
CA THR A 49 -1.93 -4.24 14.56
C THR A 49 -0.66 -5.06 14.82
N ALA A 50 0.29 -4.48 15.55
CA ALA A 50 1.60 -5.06 15.84
C ALA A 50 2.51 -5.35 14.61
N ALA A 51 2.14 -4.87 13.42
CA ALA A 51 2.94 -5.02 12.19
C ALA A 51 3.05 -3.67 11.44
N THR A 52 3.44 -2.62 12.17
CA THR A 52 3.55 -1.25 11.64
C THR A 52 4.64 -1.13 10.57
N ILE A 53 5.79 -1.80 10.75
CA ILE A 53 6.89 -1.78 9.78
C ILE A 53 6.46 -2.41 8.45
N THR A 54 5.80 -3.56 8.51
CA THR A 54 5.19 -4.23 7.35
C THR A 54 4.20 -3.33 6.63
N SER A 55 3.31 -2.70 7.39
CA SER A 55 2.26 -1.86 6.85
C SER A 55 2.84 -0.68 6.07
N ARG A 56 3.88 -0.04 6.62
CA ARG A 56 4.62 1.04 5.95
C ARG A 56 5.33 0.54 4.70
N ALA A 57 6.07 -0.57 4.80
CA ALA A 57 6.82 -1.12 3.68
C ALA A 57 5.92 -1.52 2.51
N PHE A 58 4.79 -2.17 2.79
CA PHE A 58 3.82 -2.57 1.78
C PHE A 58 3.22 -1.36 1.07
N LEU A 59 2.71 -0.39 1.81
CA LEU A 59 2.10 0.82 1.23
C LEU A 59 3.13 1.65 0.44
N ALA A 60 4.36 1.77 0.94
CA ALA A 60 5.45 2.42 0.22
C ALA A 60 5.76 1.71 -1.11
N ALA A 61 5.81 0.37 -1.12
CA ALA A 61 6.05 -0.40 -2.34
C ALA A 61 4.93 -0.18 -3.39
N ILE A 62 3.68 -0.11 -2.96
CA ILE A 62 2.54 0.21 -3.85
C ILE A 62 2.69 1.62 -4.44
N GLN A 63 3.04 2.61 -3.62
CA GLN A 63 3.26 3.98 -4.07
C GLN A 63 4.40 4.05 -5.10
N THR A 64 5.53 3.39 -4.83
CA THR A 64 6.67 3.32 -5.75
C THR A 64 6.30 2.65 -7.06
N ALA A 65 5.59 1.52 -7.02
CA ALA A 65 5.13 0.81 -8.21
C ALA A 65 4.18 1.67 -9.06
N TYR A 66 3.26 2.40 -8.41
CA TYR A 66 2.37 3.32 -9.12
C TYR A 66 3.13 4.47 -9.76
N THR A 67 4.09 5.09 -9.06
CA THR A 67 4.92 6.15 -9.63
C THR A 67 5.67 5.66 -10.86
N ALA A 68 6.33 4.50 -10.77
CA ALA A 68 7.04 3.91 -11.90
C ALA A 68 6.12 3.61 -13.10
N TYR A 69 4.91 3.09 -12.84
CA TYR A 69 3.91 2.86 -13.88
C TYR A 69 3.37 4.16 -14.51
N ALA A 70 3.11 5.18 -13.70
CA ALA A 70 2.66 6.48 -14.19
C ALA A 70 3.74 7.19 -15.02
N GLU A 71 5.01 7.02 -14.64
CA GLU A 71 6.16 7.51 -15.41
C GLU A 71 6.32 6.75 -16.73
N SER A 72 6.20 5.42 -16.74
CA SER A 72 6.26 4.64 -17.98
C SER A 72 5.14 5.02 -18.96
N MET A 73 3.93 5.30 -18.44
CA MET A 73 2.80 5.77 -19.25
C MET A 73 2.99 7.19 -19.81
N LYS A 74 3.81 8.03 -19.17
CA LYS A 74 4.16 9.36 -19.70
C LYS A 74 5.25 9.29 -20.78
N GLY A 75 6.09 8.25 -20.75
CA GLY A 75 7.20 8.05 -21.68
C GLY A 75 6.80 7.63 -23.11
N ASP A 76 5.57 7.17 -23.32
CA ASP A 76 5.04 6.77 -24.63
C ASP A 76 4.39 7.93 -25.43
N ASN A 77 4.39 9.16 -24.91
CA ASN A 77 3.92 10.35 -25.64
C ASN A 77 5.09 11.13 -26.28
N HIS A 78 5.91 10.46 -27.08
CA HIS A 78 6.91 11.11 -27.92
C HIS A 78 6.56 10.89 -29.40
N GLU A 79 5.73 11.79 -29.94
CA GLU A 79 5.70 12.13 -31.37
C GLU A 79 6.80 13.16 -31.67
#